data_AF-K2CXP2-F1
#
_entry.id   AF-K2CXP2-F1
#
_cell.length_a   1.000
_cell.length_b   1.000
_cell.length_c   1.000
_cell.angle_alpha   90.00
_cell.angle_beta   90.00
_cell.angle_gamma   90.00
#
_symmetry.space_group_name_H-M   'P 1'
#
loop_
_entity.id
_entity.type
_entity.pdbx_description
1 polymer ?
#
loop_
_entity_poly.entity_id
_entity_poly.type
_entity_poly.pdbx_seq_one_letter_code
_entity_poly.pdbx_strand_id
1 'polypeptide(L)'
;MKTSNPSLQTSLAEAFPFALQATSKPNGTPAVGFLHGGIVIHDPTVTECGRFAVPPAHYGMTDAQVLALVRLNATIDEAAQAAINARAYAIQECLGITTGDEAGHFFTGENQEQIEAVFLRYALNEVAMIQEKK
;
A
#
# COMPACT_ATOMS: atom_id res chain seq x y z
N MET A 1 -12.53 35.99 10.60
CA MET A 1 -11.28 35.47 10.03
C MET A 1 -11.60 34.21 9.26
N LYS A 2 -11.40 34.21 7.94
CA LYS A 2 -11.55 33.01 7.11
C LYS A 2 -10.31 32.16 7.34
N THR A 3 -10.45 31.05 8.06
CA THR A 3 -9.40 30.03 8.15
C THR A 3 -9.36 29.30 6.81
N SER A 4 -8.43 29.73 5.97
CA SER A 4 -8.06 29.05 4.74
C SER A 4 -7.66 27.61 5.07
N ASN A 5 -8.50 26.68 4.64
CA ASN A 5 -8.24 25.25 4.61
C ASN A 5 -7.04 25.03 3.68
N PRO A 6 -5.87 24.56 4.15
CA PRO A 6 -4.77 24.26 3.25
C PRO A 6 -5.19 23.04 2.43
N SER A 7 -5.52 23.28 1.17
CA SER A 7 -5.69 22.26 0.16
C SER A 7 -4.39 21.47 0.02
N LEU A 8 -4.26 20.36 0.76
CA LEU A 8 -3.28 19.32 0.49
C LEU A 8 -3.73 18.57 -0.76
N GLN A 9 -3.59 19.23 -1.91
CA GLN A 9 -3.85 18.69 -3.25
C GLN A 9 -2.55 18.33 -3.96
N THR A 10 -1.45 18.11 -3.24
CA THR A 10 -0.32 17.39 -3.82
C THR A 10 -0.73 15.93 -3.90
N SER A 11 -0.86 15.41 -5.11
CA SER A 11 -1.28 14.03 -5.31
C SER A 11 -0.25 13.10 -4.67
N LEU A 12 -0.71 11.95 -4.15
CA LEU A 12 0.12 11.04 -3.36
C LEU A 12 1.36 10.56 -4.14
N ALA A 13 1.26 10.48 -5.46
CA ALA A 13 2.35 10.19 -6.37
C ALA A 13 3.39 11.32 -6.50
N GLU A 14 3.01 12.58 -6.30
CA GLU A 14 3.92 13.72 -6.34
C GLU A 14 4.72 13.92 -5.06
N ALA A 15 4.26 13.31 -3.96
CA ALA A 15 4.89 13.43 -2.65
C ALA A 15 6.18 12.59 -2.55
N PHE A 16 6.32 11.51 -3.31
CA PHE A 16 7.46 10.60 -3.18
C PHE A 16 8.72 11.16 -3.84
N PRO A 17 9.81 11.35 -3.08
CA PRO A 17 11.08 11.82 -3.61
C PRO A 17 11.91 10.69 -4.26
N PHE A 18 11.43 9.44 -4.15
CA PHE A 18 12.12 8.23 -4.58
C PHE A 18 11.22 7.37 -5.47
N ALA A 19 11.84 6.54 -6.31
CA ALA A 19 11.13 5.49 -7.02
C ALA A 19 10.61 4.45 -6.01
N LEU A 20 9.33 4.12 -6.13
CA LEU A 20 8.69 3.09 -5.30
C LEU A 20 8.94 1.70 -5.89
N GLN A 21 9.06 0.70 -5.01
CA GLN A 21 9.30 -0.68 -5.37
C GLN A 21 8.44 -1.63 -4.54
N ALA A 22 8.20 -2.82 -5.10
CA ALA A 22 7.57 -3.91 -4.39
C ALA A 22 8.56 -4.50 -3.37
N THR A 23 8.06 -4.84 -2.20
CA THR A 23 8.77 -5.56 -1.15
C THR A 23 7.78 -6.37 -0.32
N SER A 24 8.25 -7.02 0.73
CA SER A 24 7.43 -7.76 1.68
C SER A 24 7.74 -7.29 3.10
N LYS A 25 6.69 -7.21 3.92
CA LYS A 25 6.81 -7.06 5.37
C LYS A 25 7.44 -8.33 5.98
N PRO A 26 7.92 -8.28 7.24
CA PRO A 26 8.50 -9.46 7.90
C PRO A 26 7.58 -10.69 7.97
N ASN A 27 6.27 -10.49 7.90
CA ASN A 27 5.27 -11.56 7.88
C ASN A 27 4.97 -12.12 6.47
N GLY A 28 5.69 -11.69 5.43
CA GLY A 28 5.48 -12.13 4.05
C GLY A 28 4.52 -11.25 3.23
N THR A 29 3.67 -10.47 3.89
CA THR A 29 2.65 -9.64 3.23
C THR A 29 3.29 -8.64 2.24
N PRO A 30 2.78 -8.56 1.00
CA PRO A 30 3.24 -7.57 0.02
C PRO A 30 3.15 -6.13 0.55
N ALA A 31 4.14 -5.31 0.21
CA ALA A 31 4.18 -3.91 0.60
C ALA A 31 4.92 -3.07 -0.44
N VAL A 32 4.58 -1.77 -0.46
CA VAL A 32 5.31 -0.75 -1.19
C VAL A 32 6.39 -0.16 -0.29
N GLY A 33 7.60 -0.06 -0.82
CA GLY A 33 8.72 0.64 -0.20
C GLY A 33 9.48 1.50 -1.22
N PHE A 34 10.61 2.05 -0.80
CA PHE A 34 11.51 2.83 -1.64
C PHE A 34 12.96 2.36 -1.46
N LEU A 35 13.79 2.54 -2.48
CA LEU A 35 15.20 2.14 -2.43
C LEU A 35 16.04 3.16 -1.66
N HIS A 36 16.74 2.71 -0.61
CA HIS A 36 17.73 3.49 0.12
C HIS A 36 18.98 2.65 0.34
N GLY A 37 20.15 3.11 -0.13
CA GLY A 37 21.41 2.38 0.07
C GLY A 37 21.43 0.95 -0.49
N GLY A 38 20.61 0.64 -1.50
CA GLY A 38 20.47 -0.70 -2.07
C GLY A 38 19.46 -1.61 -1.35
N ILE A 39 18.78 -1.12 -0.31
CA ILE A 39 17.76 -1.85 0.46
C ILE A 39 16.40 -1.19 0.23
N VAL A 40 15.33 -1.99 0.10
CA VAL A 40 13.97 -1.47 -0.03
C VAL A 40 13.35 -1.26 1.35
N ILE A 41 13.11 0.00 1.71
CA ILE A 41 12.55 0.42 2.99
C ILE A 41 11.03 0.54 2.85
N HIS A 42 10.28 -0.28 3.58
CA HIS A 42 8.82 -0.20 3.69
C HIS A 42 8.36 0.50 4.97
N ASP A 43 9.21 0.54 6.01
CA ASP A 43 8.97 1.26 7.26
C ASP A 43 10.11 2.25 7.52
N PRO A 44 9.93 3.54 7.20
CA PRO A 44 10.94 4.57 7.39
C PRO A 44 11.06 5.05 8.85
N THR A 45 10.41 4.38 9.81
CA THR A 45 10.51 4.68 11.25
C THR A 45 11.48 3.76 11.99
N VAL A 46 12.04 2.77 11.28
CA VAL A 46 13.02 1.81 11.81
C VAL A 46 14.23 1.71 10.88
N THR A 47 15.38 1.24 11.38
CA THR A 47 16.59 0.97 10.58
C THR A 47 16.33 -0.06 9.49
N GLU A 48 17.24 -0.18 8.52
CA GLU A 48 17.10 -1.06 7.37
C GLU A 48 17.00 -2.54 7.77
N CYS A 49 17.58 -2.88 8.92
CA CYS A 49 17.45 -4.20 9.55
C CYS A 49 16.15 -4.39 10.37
N GLY A 50 15.30 -3.37 10.46
CA GLY A 50 14.01 -3.38 11.16
C GLY A 50 14.10 -3.41 12.69
N ARG A 51 15.27 -3.13 13.28
CA ARG A 51 15.53 -3.38 14.73
C ARG A 51 15.51 -2.14 15.60
N PHE A 52 15.92 -0.98 15.09
CA PHE A 52 16.07 0.22 15.90
C PHE A 52 15.21 1.34 15.35
N ALA A 53 14.52 2.07 16.23
CA ALA A 53 13.74 3.22 15.81
C ALA A 53 14.66 4.35 15.29
N VAL A 54 14.28 4.95 14.18
CA VAL A 54 14.96 6.10 13.58
C VAL A 54 13.94 7.13 13.11
N PRO A 55 14.27 8.43 13.14
CA PRO A 55 13.40 9.44 12.54
C PRO A 55 13.39 9.29 11.00
N PRO A 56 12.28 9.61 10.31
CA PRO A 56 12.20 9.55 8.85
C PRO A 56 13.30 10.33 8.11
N ALA A 57 13.79 11.40 8.74
CA ALA A 57 14.91 12.19 8.23
C ALA A 57 16.20 11.39 8.03
N HIS A 58 16.36 10.25 8.73
CA HIS A 58 17.45 9.29 8.50
C HIS A 58 17.50 8.83 7.04
N TYR A 59 16.34 8.65 6.41
CA TYR A 59 16.19 8.24 5.02
C TYR A 59 15.95 9.43 4.06
N GLY A 60 16.10 10.66 4.54
CA GLY A 60 15.78 11.86 3.76
C GLY A 60 14.27 12.06 3.53
N MET A 61 13.41 11.45 4.35
CA MET A 61 11.97 11.61 4.26
C MET A 61 11.42 12.61 5.29
N THR A 62 10.32 13.24 4.93
CA THR A 62 9.47 14.02 5.84
C THR A 62 8.33 13.17 6.39
N ASP A 63 7.75 13.56 7.52
CA ASP A 63 6.60 12.87 8.11
C ASP A 63 5.40 12.77 7.15
N ALA A 64 5.20 13.80 6.31
CA ALA A 64 4.16 13.79 5.29
C ALA A 64 4.38 12.69 4.24
N GLN A 65 5.63 12.42 3.87
CA GLN A 65 5.99 11.37 2.91
C GLN A 65 5.87 9.98 3.53
N VAL A 66 6.19 9.84 4.81
CA VAL A 66 5.93 8.60 5.55
C VAL A 66 4.44 8.31 5.61
N LEU A 67 3.63 9.32 5.94
CA LEU A 67 2.18 9.19 5.96
C LEU A 67 1.61 8.82 4.57
N ALA A 68 2.19 9.37 3.49
CA ALA A 68 1.82 8.98 2.14
C ALA A 68 2.14 7.50 1.86
N LEU A 69 3.31 7.00 2.25
CA LEU A 69 3.69 5.59 2.09
C LEU A 69 2.75 4.65 2.87
N VAL A 70 2.44 5.02 4.11
CA VAL A 70 1.51 4.26 4.97
C VAL A 70 0.11 4.23 4.34
N ARG A 71 -0.38 5.37 3.88
CA ARG A 71 -1.68 5.47 3.21
C ARG A 71 -1.73 4.63 1.94
N LEU A 72 -0.69 4.66 1.10
CA LEU A 72 -0.65 3.85 -0.11
C LEU A 72 -0.73 2.34 0.20
N ASN A 73 0.06 1.87 1.17
CA ASN A 73 0.01 0.47 1.60
C ASN A 73 -1.37 0.08 2.15
N ALA A 74 -1.99 0.94 2.97
CA ALA A 74 -3.35 0.71 3.48
C ALA A 74 -4.39 0.67 2.34
N THR A 75 -4.29 1.57 1.36
CA THR A 75 -5.19 1.57 0.20
C THR A 75 -5.07 0.31 -0.65
N ILE A 76 -3.87 -0.26 -0.78
CA ILE A 76 -3.66 -1.53 -1.51
C ILE A 76 -4.34 -2.70 -0.78
N ASP A 77 -4.16 -2.79 0.54
CA ASP A 77 -4.81 -3.79 1.40
C ASP A 77 -6.34 -3.67 1.33
N GLU A 78 -6.87 -2.47 1.51
CA GLU A 78 -8.31 -2.18 1.40
C GLU A 78 -8.87 -2.52 0.01
N ALA A 79 -8.12 -2.24 -1.06
CA ALA A 79 -8.53 -2.56 -2.43
C ALA A 79 -8.58 -4.07 -2.67
N ALA A 80 -7.60 -4.82 -2.16
CA ALA A 80 -7.59 -6.28 -2.24
C ALA A 80 -8.79 -6.88 -1.50
N GLN A 81 -9.06 -6.42 -0.27
CA GLN A 81 -10.22 -6.87 0.50
C GLN A 81 -11.53 -6.53 -0.18
N ALA A 82 -11.67 -5.32 -0.74
CA ALA A 82 -12.86 -4.92 -1.48
C ALA A 82 -13.09 -5.80 -2.73
N ALA A 83 -12.02 -6.13 -3.46
CA ALA A 83 -12.11 -7.01 -4.63
C ALA A 83 -12.50 -8.44 -4.27
N ILE A 84 -11.95 -8.99 -3.18
CA ILE A 84 -12.32 -10.30 -2.63
C ILE A 84 -13.81 -10.31 -2.27
N ASN A 85 -14.25 -9.32 -1.49
CA ASN A 85 -15.63 -9.21 -1.03
C ASN A 85 -16.61 -9.10 -2.21
N ALA A 86 -16.31 -8.25 -3.19
CA ALA A 86 -17.17 -8.06 -4.36
C ALA A 86 -17.31 -9.35 -5.19
N ARG A 87 -16.22 -10.09 -5.37
CA ARG A 87 -16.24 -11.36 -6.12
C ARG A 87 -16.94 -12.48 -5.37
N ALA A 88 -16.67 -12.61 -4.06
CA ALA A 88 -17.34 -13.59 -3.22
C ALA A 88 -18.86 -13.36 -3.20
N TYR A 89 -19.28 -12.10 -3.06
CA TYR A 89 -20.69 -11.72 -3.08
C TYR A 89 -21.38 -12.11 -4.39
N ALA A 90 -20.77 -11.82 -5.55
CA ALA A 90 -21.34 -12.16 -6.85
C ALA A 90 -21.55 -13.68 -7.03
N ILE A 91 -20.64 -14.50 -6.50
CA ILE A 91 -20.78 -15.97 -6.53
C ILE A 91 -21.88 -16.43 -5.58
N GLN A 92 -21.90 -15.89 -4.35
CA GLN A 92 -22.90 -16.21 -3.34
C GLN A 92 -24.32 -15.89 -3.81
N GLU A 93 -24.50 -14.71 -4.42
CA GLU A 93 -25.78 -14.27 -5.00
C GLU A 93 -26.24 -15.24 -6.10
N CYS A 94 -25.34 -15.63 -7.00
CA CYS A 94 -25.63 -16.57 -8.08
C CYS A 94 -26.04 -17.97 -7.55
N LEU A 95 -25.42 -18.42 -6.45
CA LEU A 95 -25.68 -19.72 -5.83
C LEU A 95 -26.84 -19.69 -4.80
N GLY A 96 -27.42 -18.52 -4.53
CA GLY A 96 -28.45 -18.36 -3.50
C GLY A 96 -27.94 -18.54 -2.06
N ILE A 97 -26.63 -18.36 -1.84
CA ILE A 97 -25.99 -18.44 -0.52
C ILE A 97 -26.13 -17.08 0.17
N THR A 98 -26.65 -17.07 1.40
CA THR A 98 -26.88 -15.84 2.18
C THR A 98 -25.85 -15.62 3.28
N THR A 99 -24.88 -16.53 3.44
CA THR A 99 -23.85 -16.48 4.48
C THR A 99 -22.45 -16.28 3.88
N GLY A 100 -21.61 -15.50 4.57
CA GLY A 100 -20.28 -15.10 4.11
C GLY A 100 -19.14 -15.99 4.58
N ASP A 101 -19.44 -16.99 5.41
CA ASP A 101 -18.47 -17.61 6.33
C ASP A 101 -17.35 -18.37 5.60
N GLU A 102 -17.68 -18.99 4.46
CA GLU A 102 -16.72 -19.77 3.66
C GLU A 102 -15.74 -18.90 2.87
N ALA A 103 -16.09 -17.66 2.53
CA ALA A 103 -15.21 -16.80 1.73
C ALA A 103 -13.87 -16.53 2.44
N GLY A 104 -13.90 -16.40 3.76
CA GLY A 104 -12.69 -16.26 4.58
C GLY A 104 -11.77 -17.48 4.50
N HIS A 105 -12.30 -18.69 4.40
CA HIS A 105 -11.49 -19.90 4.27
C HIS A 105 -10.74 -19.99 2.94
N PHE A 106 -11.35 -19.50 1.86
CA PHE A 106 -10.74 -19.55 0.53
C PHE A 106 -9.79 -18.39 0.27
N PHE A 107 -10.10 -17.19 0.76
CA PHE A 107 -9.38 -15.99 0.34
C PHE A 107 -8.39 -15.45 1.37
N THR A 108 -8.25 -16.04 2.57
CA THR A 108 -7.22 -15.64 3.53
C THR A 108 -5.85 -16.26 3.22
N GLY A 109 -4.77 -15.61 3.69
CA GLY A 109 -3.40 -16.09 3.52
C GLY A 109 -2.87 -15.89 2.10
N GLU A 110 -2.26 -16.93 1.53
CA GLU A 110 -1.56 -16.85 0.22
C GLU A 110 -2.46 -16.30 -0.91
N ASN A 111 -3.75 -16.65 -0.90
CA ASN A 111 -4.69 -16.16 -1.91
C ASN A 111 -4.96 -14.65 -1.79
N GLN A 112 -4.99 -14.11 -0.57
CA GLN A 112 -5.07 -12.68 -0.33
C GLN A 112 -3.80 -11.98 -0.84
N GLU A 113 -2.64 -12.53 -0.48
CA GLU A 113 -1.33 -11.98 -0.86
C GLU A 113 -1.14 -11.93 -2.38
N GLN A 114 -1.65 -12.92 -3.12
CA GLN A 114 -1.64 -12.91 -4.59
C GLN A 114 -2.50 -11.78 -5.17
N ILE A 115 -3.66 -11.49 -4.57
CA ILE A 115 -4.55 -10.41 -5.00
C ILE A 115 -3.91 -9.05 -4.66
N GLU A 116 -3.38 -8.90 -3.45
CA GLU A 116 -2.63 -7.72 -3.02
C GLU A 116 -1.43 -7.44 -3.94
N ALA A 117 -0.68 -8.46 -4.35
CA ALA A 117 0.45 -8.32 -5.27
C ALA A 117 0.02 -7.75 -6.64
N VAL A 118 -1.17 -8.08 -7.12
CA VAL A 118 -1.73 -7.50 -8.37
C VAL A 118 -2.02 -6.01 -8.18
N PHE A 119 -2.70 -5.63 -7.10
CA PHE A 119 -3.01 -4.23 -6.80
C PHE A 119 -1.76 -3.40 -6.53
N LEU A 120 -0.77 -4.00 -5.86
CA LEU A 120 0.54 -3.39 -5.64
C LEU A 120 1.23 -3.09 -6.96
N ARG A 121 1.32 -4.06 -7.88
CA ARG A 121 1.95 -3.86 -9.19
C ARG A 121 1.22 -2.78 -10.00
N TYR A 122 -0.11 -2.77 -9.95
CA TYR A 122 -0.92 -1.72 -10.57
C TYR A 122 -0.61 -0.34 -9.98
N ALA A 123 -0.61 -0.21 -8.65
CA ALA A 123 -0.32 1.04 -7.97
C ALA A 123 1.09 1.57 -8.28
N LEU A 124 2.10 0.70 -8.30
CA LEU A 124 3.47 1.07 -8.68
C LEU A 124 3.54 1.59 -10.13
N ASN A 125 2.83 0.94 -11.05
CA ASN A 125 2.77 1.37 -12.44
C ASN A 125 2.12 2.75 -12.57
N GLU A 126 0.98 2.98 -11.90
CA GLU A 126 0.31 4.29 -11.91
C GLU A 126 1.22 5.41 -11.35
N VAL A 127 1.92 5.14 -10.24
CA VAL A 127 2.88 6.10 -9.66
C VAL A 127 4.02 6.40 -10.64
N ALA A 128 4.62 5.38 -11.26
CA ALA A 128 5.68 5.56 -12.24
C ALA A 128 5.23 6.42 -13.43
N MET A 129 4.03 6.13 -13.98
CA MET A 129 3.44 6.90 -15.08
C MET A 129 3.16 8.36 -14.71
N ILE A 130 2.86 8.66 -13.45
CA ILE A 130 2.69 10.05 -12.97
C ILE A 130 4.04 10.74 -12.83
N GLN A 131 5.07 10.04 -12.36
CA GLN A 131 6.42 10.60 -12.20
C GLN A 131 7.09 10.89 -13.55
N GLU A 132 6.89 10.08 -14.58
CA GLU A 132 7.43 10.28 -15.94
C GLU A 132 6.82 11.47 -16.69
N LYS A 133 5.62 11.92 -16.30
CA LYS A 133 4.92 13.05 -16.95
C LYS A 133 5.36 14.43 -16.43
N LYS A 134 6.32 14.49 -15.52
CA LYS A 134 6.89 15.72 -14.96
C LYS A 134 8.16 16.14 -15.68
#